data_AF-A0A940ZKR3-F1
#
_entry.id   AF-A0A940ZKR3-F1
#
_cell.length_a   1.000
_cell.length_b   1.000
_cell.length_c   1.000
_cell.angle_alpha   90.00
_cell.angle_beta   90.00
_cell.angle_gamma   90.00
#
_symmetry.space_group_name_H-M   'P 1'
#
loop_
_entity.id
_entity.type
_entity.pdbx_description
1 polymer ?
#
loop_
_entity_poly.entity_id
_entity_poly.type
_entity_poly.pdbx_seq_one_letter_code
_entity_poly.pdbx_strand_id
1 'polypeptide(L)' 'YRLDHPEMDPPQWEKLLPMRQSGGEVAVRELSLDFHLKPPYAPTYAENYQLHASRATTNKGGKHP' A
#
# COMPACT_ATOMS: atom_id res chain seq x y z
N TYR A 1 -8.76 -8.85 -19.90
CA TYR A 1 -9.75 -8.55 -20.95
C TYR A 1 -11.13 -8.54 -20.32
N ARG A 2 -11.86 -7.42 -20.41
CA ARG A 2 -13.21 -7.24 -19.89
C ARG A 2 -14.20 -7.28 -21.04
N LEU A 3 -15.21 -8.15 -20.97
CA LEU A 3 -16.20 -8.30 -22.06
C LEU A 3 -17.13 -7.08 -22.18
N ASP A 4 -17.36 -6.39 -21.06
CA ASP A 4 -18.18 -5.19 -20.93
C ASP A 4 -17.41 -3.89 -21.25
N HIS A 5 -16.09 -3.97 -21.38
CA HIS A 5 -15.20 -2.87 -21.73
C HIS A 5 -14.04 -3.43 -22.58
N PRO A 6 -14.34 -3.86 -23.82
CA PRO A 6 -13.39 -4.58 -24.68
C PRO A 6 -12.25 -3.71 -25.23
N GLU A 7 -12.40 -2.39 -25.16
CA GLU A 7 -11.40 -1.40 -25.53
C GLU A 7 -10.19 -1.39 -24.59
N MET A 8 -9.13 -0.70 -25.02
CA MET A 8 -7.96 -0.46 -24.17
C MET A 8 -8.37 0.31 -22.92
N ASP A 9 -7.78 -0.07 -21.78
CA ASP A 9 -8.00 0.64 -20.52
C ASP A 9 -7.63 2.12 -20.69
N PRO A 10 -8.53 3.05 -20.33
CA PRO A 10 -8.30 4.46 -20.57
C PRO A 10 -7.28 5.00 -19.54
N PRO A 11 -6.51 6.07 -19.84
CA PRO A 11 -5.40 6.52 -18.98
C PRO A 11 -5.79 6.83 -17.54
N GLN A 12 -7.04 7.24 -17.30
CA GLN A 12 -7.55 7.47 -15.96
C GLN A 12 -7.62 6.19 -15.10
N TRP A 13 -7.41 5.00 -15.66
CA TRP A 13 -7.35 3.72 -14.91
C TRP A 13 -5.91 3.33 -14.53
N GLU A 14 -4.89 4.09 -14.95
CA GLU A 14 -3.49 3.87 -14.57
C GLU A 14 -3.23 4.30 -13.11
N LYS A 15 -3.87 3.58 -12.19
CA LYS A 15 -3.84 3.84 -10.77
C LYS A 15 -3.94 2.53 -9.98
N LEU A 16 -3.42 2.54 -8.76
CA LEU A 16 -3.66 1.49 -7.79
C LEU A 16 -5.00 1.74 -7.09
N LEU A 17 -5.73 0.66 -6.81
CA LEU A 17 -6.94 0.66 -5.97
C LEU A 17 -6.71 -0.19 -4.70
N PRO A 18 -5.90 0.27 -3.73
CA PRO A 18 -5.75 -0.48 -2.48
C PRO A 18 -7.09 -0.59 -1.77
N MET A 19 -7.39 -1.81 -1.33
CA MET A 19 -8.60 -2.14 -0.59
C MET A 19 -8.21 -2.58 0.82
N ARG A 20 -8.96 -2.12 1.82
CA ARG A 20 -8.83 -2.58 3.21
C ARG A 20 -10.22 -2.81 3.81
N GLN A 21 -10.29 -3.65 4.84
CA GLN A 21 -11.48 -3.73 5.67
C GLN A 21 -11.39 -2.74 6.82
N SER A 22 -12.48 -2.05 7.12
CA SER A 22 -12.60 -1.12 8.23
C SER A 22 -14.01 -1.24 8.80
N GLY A 23 -14.14 -1.75 10.02
CA GLY A 23 -15.46 -1.91 10.65
C GLY A 23 -16.41 -2.86 9.92
N GLY A 24 -15.89 -3.86 9.20
CA GLY A 24 -16.70 -4.79 8.41
C GLY A 24 -17.04 -4.32 6.99
N GLU A 25 -16.66 -3.08 6.64
CA GLU A 25 -16.87 -2.53 5.30
C GLU A 25 -15.56 -2.50 4.50
N VAL A 26 -15.68 -2.57 3.17
CA VAL A 26 -14.54 -2.40 2.25
C VAL A 26 -14.31 -0.92 2.00
N ALA A 27 -13.15 -0.43 2.39
CA ALA A 27 -12.67 0.91 2.04
C ALA A 27 -11.67 0.81 0.89
N VAL A 28 -11.95 1.55 -0.19
CA VAL A 28 -11.09 1.67 -1.38
C VAL A 28 -10.57 3.10 -1.47
N ARG A 29 -9.33 3.27 -1.93
CA ARG A 29 -8.78 4.58 -2.29
C ARG A 29 -8.07 4.51 -3.63
N GLU A 30 -7.88 5.67 -4.26
CA GLU A 30 -7.10 5.79 -5.49
C GLU A 30 -5.69 6.28 -5.20
N LEU A 31 -4.67 5.62 -5.76
CA LEU A 31 -3.27 6.05 -5.68
C LEU A 31 -2.61 5.99 -7.06
N SER A 32 -1.66 6.89 -7.32
CA SER A 32 -0.76 6.75 -8.48
C SER A 32 0.08 5.47 -8.40
N LEU A 33 0.49 4.92 -9.55
CA LEU A 33 1.40 3.77 -9.64
C LEU A 33 2.75 4.04 -8.95
N ASP A 34 3.18 5.30 -8.92
CA ASP A 34 4.46 5.73 -8.32
C ASP A 34 4.34 6.07 -6.83
N PHE A 35 3.22 5.70 -6.18
CA PHE A 35 3.00 6.01 -4.77
C PHE A 35 4.12 5.49 -3.85
N HIS A 36 4.74 4.38 -4.22
CA HIS A 36 5.86 3.77 -3.50
C HIS A 36 7.15 4.63 -3.49
N LEU A 37 7.22 5.70 -4.30
CA LEU A 37 8.33 6.65 -4.30
C LEU A 37 8.09 7.86 -3.38
N LYS A 38 6.90 7.98 -2.78
CA LYS A 38 6.59 9.07 -1.86
C LYS A 38 7.14 8.77 -0.45
N PRO A 39 7.55 9.78 0.33
CA PRO A 39 7.88 9.58 1.74
C PRO A 39 6.71 8.91 2.49
N PRO A 40 6.98 7.99 3.45
CA PRO A 40 8.29 7.63 4.01
C PRO A 40 9.01 6.47 3.30
N TYR A 41 8.58 6.08 2.09
CA TYR A 41 9.15 4.94 1.39
C TYR A 41 10.51 5.26 0.76
N ALA A 42 11.36 4.24 0.65
CA ALA A 42 12.64 4.37 -0.03
C ALA A 42 12.49 4.18 -1.56
N PRO A 43 13.37 4.78 -2.38
CA PRO A 43 13.26 4.74 -3.84
C PRO A 43 13.45 3.36 -4.47
N THR A 44 14.13 2.44 -3.77
CA THR A 44 14.32 1.06 -4.24
C THR A 44 13.56 0.07 -3.36
N TYR A 45 13.08 -1.02 -3.97
CA TYR A 45 12.38 -2.05 -3.22
C TYR A 45 13.26 -2.72 -2.16
N ALA A 46 14.57 -2.87 -2.41
CA ALA A 46 15.51 -3.47 -1.46
C ALA A 46 15.69 -2.60 -0.20
N GLU A 47 15.93 -1.29 -0.38
CA GLU A 47 16.05 -0.35 0.74
C GLU A 47 14.72 -0.22 1.48
N ASN A 48 13.61 -0.14 0.75
CA ASN A 48 12.28 -0.02 1.34
C ASN A 48 11.92 -1.26 2.16
N TYR A 49 12.30 -2.44 1.67
CA TYR A 49 12.18 -3.68 2.42
C TYR A 49 13.04 -3.66 3.68
N GLN A 50 14.32 -3.30 3.62
CA GLN A 50 15.18 -3.23 4.80
C GLN A 50 14.64 -2.26 5.86
N LEU A 51 14.14 -1.10 5.42
CA LEU A 51 13.56 -0.07 6.29
C LEU A 51 12.32 -0.58 7.04
N HIS A 52 11.46 -1.36 6.38
CA HIS A 52 10.16 -1.75 6.93
C HIS A 52 10.08 -3.21 7.43
N ALA A 53 11.00 -4.09 7.04
CA ALA A 53 11.04 -5.49 7.45
C ALA A 53 11.63 -5.69 8.85
N SER A 54 12.33 -4.70 9.41
CA SER A 54 12.92 -4.74 10.75
C SER A 54 11.90 -4.38 11.84
N ARG A 55 10.77 -5.10 11.91
CA ARG A 55 9.91 -5.07 13.10
C ARG A 55 10.38 -6.14 14.08
N ALA A 56 11.56 -5.92 14.68
CA ALA A 56 11.97 -6.69 15.84
C ALA A 56 10.95 -6.44 16.96
N THR A 57 10.34 -7.51 17.46
CA THR A 57 9.65 -7.52 18.74
C THR A 57 10.62 -7.10 19.83
N THR A 58 10.74 -5.81 20.07
CA THR A 58 11.35 -5.32 21.31
C THR A 58 10.19 -5.04 22.25
N ASN A 59 9.70 -6.11 22.88
CA ASN A 59 8.86 -5.99 24.05
C ASN A 59 9.76 -5.49 25.19
N LYS A 60 10.06 -4.19 25.22
CA LYS A 60 10.68 -3.56 26.39
C LYS A 60 9.60 -3.45 27.45
N GLY A 61 9.73 -4.26 28.49
CA GLY A 61 8.87 -4.25 29.66
C GLY A 61 8.67 -2.83 30.18
N GLY A 62 7.40 -2.44 30.27
CA GLY A 62 6.95 -1.27 31.00
C GLY A 62 5.88 -1.73 31.98
N LYS A 63 6.33 -2.11 33.18
CA LYS A 63 5.45 -2.26 34.35
C LYS A 63 4.91 -0.87 34.65
N HIS A 64 3.59 -0.70 34.62
CA HIS A 64 2.94 0.52 35.08
C HIS A 64 1.81 0.16 36.06
N PRO A 65 1.54 1.08 37.01
CA PRO A 65 1.28 0.81 38.43
C PRO A 65 -0.06 0.18 38.76
#